data_AF-A0A2U9NQK0-F1
#
_entry.id   AF-A0A2U9NQK0-F1
#
_cell.length_a   1.000
_cell.length_b   1.000
_cell.length_c   1.000
_cell.angle_alpha   90.00
_cell.angle_beta   90.00
_cell.angle_gamma   90.00
#
_symmetry.space_group_name_H-M   'P 1'
#
loop_
_entity.id
_entity.type
_entity.pdbx_description
1 polymer ?
#
loop_
_entity_poly.entity_id
_entity_poly.type
_entity_poly.pdbx_seq_one_letter_code
_entity_poly.pdbx_strand_id
1 'polypeptide(L)'
;MFLDLFINEFLLPITISTEILENWTTKDGEIPQTTLEIFWDKLKEISTYGFTIEEFQKAMLLLCFIRFIIYSIKYNIFTSFKICAIGFISCILWAMALNDCIGIYYPNLALHPLLRNAYREEIMYREVALARAGERLLDDLVKQTNTNSYPFDWITPIFGKFPSTISHITDPIYVFIRRDFFETIKQFYKTNLRHLVSIFVYVGCVRVGKKYCPYHIRWHFTFITLYNTFMPYIFSCTMRARQFLYKVLIPQQRFEEAENMELYIGAWVFVHISFIMIAMIHAIFSQYFYIPFLTYSVELHVGKRPKTSIYSGGYTAWQDNFNFFNIKLSDTLRLWWGFLGKGTKNQRKNNKT
;
A
#
# COMPACT_ATOMS: atom_id res chain seq x y z
N MET A 1 17.58 -29.32 9.11
CA MET A 1 18.81 -28.50 9.01
C MET A 1 18.62 -27.22 8.21
N PHE A 2 18.47 -27.22 6.86
CA PHE A 2 18.27 -25.96 6.11
C PHE A 2 16.90 -25.31 6.40
N LEU A 3 15.87 -26.13 6.64
CA LEU A 3 14.54 -25.67 7.05
C LEU A 3 14.55 -25.09 8.47
N ASP A 4 15.21 -25.75 9.42
CA ASP A 4 15.35 -25.26 10.81
C ASP A 4 16.16 -23.96 10.87
N LEU A 5 17.24 -23.86 10.08
CA LEU A 5 18.04 -22.64 10.00
C LEU A 5 17.22 -21.49 9.39
N PHE A 6 16.44 -21.77 8.34
CA PHE A 6 15.57 -20.79 7.70
C PHE A 6 14.44 -20.32 8.63
N ILE A 7 13.89 -21.22 9.44
CA ILE A 7 12.86 -20.90 10.44
C ILE A 7 13.44 -20.08 11.60
N ASN A 8 14.55 -20.53 12.17
CA ASN A 8 15.12 -19.92 13.39
C ASN A 8 15.81 -18.58 13.12
N GLU A 9 16.61 -18.47 12.06
CA GLU A 9 17.43 -17.28 11.80
C GLU A 9 16.72 -16.21 10.97
N PHE A 10 15.66 -16.59 10.23
CA PHE A 10 15.07 -15.69 9.23
C PHE A 10 13.56 -15.49 9.40
N LEU A 11 12.78 -16.54 9.70
CA LEU A 11 11.33 -16.39 9.88
C LEU A 11 11.00 -15.74 11.23
N LEU A 12 11.53 -16.26 12.34
CA LEU A 12 11.19 -15.80 13.69
C LEU A 12 11.50 -14.32 13.99
N PRO A 13 12.72 -13.80 13.68
CA PRO A 13 13.07 -12.41 13.97
C PRO A 13 12.26 -11.40 13.14
N ILE A 14 11.68 -11.87 12.03
CA ILE A 14 10.87 -11.07 11.12
C ILE A 14 9.39 -11.13 11.54
N THR A 15 8.87 -12.26 12.02
CA THR A 15 7.47 -12.35 12.49
C THR A 15 7.23 -11.80 13.89
N ILE A 16 8.26 -11.72 14.73
CA ILE A 16 8.16 -11.26 16.12
C ILE A 16 8.96 -9.96 16.21
N SER A 17 8.33 -8.82 16.49
CA SER A 17 9.11 -7.62 16.84
C SER A 17 9.94 -7.96 18.08
N THR A 18 11.20 -7.53 18.13
CA THR A 18 12.08 -7.80 19.26
C THR A 18 11.48 -7.33 20.59
N GLU A 19 10.61 -6.31 20.57
CA GLU A 19 9.79 -5.86 21.71
C GLU A 19 8.73 -6.87 22.17
N ILE A 20 8.13 -7.66 21.27
CA ILE A 20 7.20 -8.74 21.65
C ILE A 20 7.97 -9.88 22.31
N LEU A 21 9.17 -10.20 21.86
CA LEU A 21 10.01 -11.24 22.50
C LEU A 21 10.45 -10.81 23.91
N GLU A 22 10.75 -9.53 24.14
CA GLU A 22 11.05 -8.98 25.47
C GLU A 22 9.82 -8.90 26.38
N ASN A 23 8.65 -8.54 25.84
CA ASN A 23 7.40 -8.51 26.63
C ASN A 23 6.85 -9.92 26.96
N TRP A 24 7.17 -10.92 26.15
CA TRP A 24 6.78 -12.33 26.42
C TRP A 24 7.74 -13.04 27.37
N THR A 25 8.99 -12.60 27.47
CA THR A 25 9.95 -13.15 28.45
C THR A 25 9.78 -12.57 29.85
N THR A 26 9.04 -11.45 30.00
CA THR A 26 8.90 -10.73 31.28
C THR A 26 7.56 -10.95 31.98
N LYS A 27 6.55 -11.53 31.31
CA LYS A 27 5.28 -11.92 31.94
C LYS A 27 5.16 -13.44 31.99
N ASP A 28 5.17 -13.92 33.22
CA ASP A 28 4.89 -15.28 33.65
C ASP A 28 6.06 -16.25 33.46
N GLY A 29 6.76 -16.51 34.58
CA GLY A 29 7.73 -17.58 34.65
C GLY A 29 7.03 -18.91 34.52
N GLU A 30 6.94 -19.45 33.30
CA GLU A 30 6.56 -20.84 33.05
C GLU A 30 7.06 -21.30 31.66
N ILE A 31 8.04 -22.22 31.68
CA ILE A 31 8.46 -23.17 30.63
C ILE A 31 9.15 -22.57 29.39
N PRO A 32 10.33 -23.09 28.95
CA PRO A 32 10.88 -22.74 27.65
C PRO A 32 9.96 -23.28 26.55
N GLN A 33 9.09 -22.43 26.00
CA GLN A 33 8.29 -22.76 24.83
C GLN A 33 9.23 -23.18 23.71
N THR A 34 9.04 -24.39 23.19
CA THR A 34 9.77 -24.83 22.00
C THR A 34 9.39 -23.93 20.82
N THR A 35 10.30 -23.72 19.87
CA THR A 35 10.05 -22.85 18.70
C THR A 35 8.77 -23.20 17.93
N LEU A 36 8.38 -24.48 17.92
CA LEU A 36 7.15 -24.95 17.31
C LEU A 36 5.89 -24.46 18.05
N GLU A 37 5.92 -24.42 19.38
CA GLU A 37 4.80 -23.94 20.19
C GLU A 37 4.57 -22.44 19.94
N ILE A 38 5.63 -21.65 19.91
CA ILE A 38 5.58 -20.22 19.57
C ILE A 38 4.95 -20.01 18.18
N PHE A 39 5.34 -20.83 17.20
CA PHE A 39 4.79 -20.75 15.85
C PHE A 39 3.29 -21.08 15.82
N TRP A 40 2.86 -22.14 16.51
CA TRP A 40 1.45 -22.54 16.58
C TRP A 40 0.61 -21.51 17.31
N ASP A 41 1.11 -20.95 18.41
CA ASP A 41 0.45 -19.89 19.16
C ASP A 41 0.27 -18.65 18.28
N LYS A 42 1.30 -18.26 17.52
CA LYS A 42 1.19 -17.12 16.60
C LYS A 42 0.21 -17.38 15.46
N LEU A 43 0.20 -18.60 14.91
CA LEU A 43 -0.75 -18.98 13.86
C LEU A 43 -2.19 -18.96 14.39
N LYS A 44 -2.40 -19.43 15.62
CA LYS A 44 -3.70 -19.38 16.30
C LYS A 44 -4.15 -17.93 16.53
N GLU A 45 -3.25 -17.06 16.97
CA GLU A 45 -3.51 -15.63 17.13
C GLU A 45 -3.97 -15.00 15.81
N ILE A 46 -3.20 -15.20 14.73
CA ILE A 46 -3.52 -14.70 13.38
C ILE A 46 -4.86 -15.25 12.89
N SER A 47 -5.16 -16.52 13.15
CA SER A 47 -6.44 -17.12 12.74
C SER A 47 -7.65 -16.55 13.49
N THR A 48 -7.43 -16.01 14.69
CA THR A 48 -8.49 -15.50 15.57
C THR A 48 -8.69 -13.99 15.40
N TYR A 49 -7.61 -13.22 15.32
CA TYR A 49 -7.63 -11.75 15.35
C TYR A 49 -7.12 -11.10 14.06
N GLY A 50 -6.63 -11.91 13.12
CA GLY A 50 -6.01 -11.45 11.88
C GLY A 50 -4.55 -11.05 12.04
N PHE A 51 -3.96 -10.63 10.92
CA PHE A 51 -2.61 -10.09 10.86
C PHE A 51 -2.55 -8.66 11.40
N THR A 52 -1.42 -8.29 11.99
CA THR A 52 -1.00 -6.89 11.99
C THR A 52 -0.50 -6.51 10.58
N ILE A 53 -0.55 -5.22 10.25
CA ILE A 53 -0.12 -4.65 8.97
C ILE A 53 1.38 -4.88 8.82
N GLU A 54 2.16 -4.59 9.86
CA GLU A 54 3.58 -4.83 9.88
C GLU A 54 3.92 -6.31 9.69
N GLU A 55 3.25 -7.22 10.41
CA GLU A 55 3.43 -8.67 10.23
C GLU A 55 3.16 -9.11 8.78
N PHE A 56 2.09 -8.60 8.18
CA PHE A 56 1.76 -8.94 6.80
C PHE A 56 2.80 -8.41 5.80
N GLN A 57 3.26 -7.17 5.97
CA GLN A 57 4.31 -6.58 5.12
C GLN A 57 5.65 -7.31 5.27
N LYS A 58 5.99 -7.73 6.49
CA LYS A 58 7.17 -8.54 6.77
C LYS A 58 7.07 -9.94 6.16
N ALA A 59 5.90 -10.58 6.23
CA ALA A 59 5.63 -11.85 5.55
C ALA A 59 5.79 -11.71 4.02
N MET A 60 5.36 -10.58 3.44
CA MET A 60 5.56 -10.27 2.03
C MET A 60 7.06 -10.14 1.66
N LEU A 61 7.85 -9.42 2.46
CA LEU A 61 9.31 -9.32 2.26
C LEU A 61 9.99 -10.70 2.27
N LEU A 62 9.63 -11.52 3.24
CA LEU A 62 10.10 -12.89 3.36
C LEU A 62 9.72 -13.75 2.15
N LEU A 63 8.46 -13.70 1.69
CA LEU A 63 8.04 -14.44 0.48
C LEU A 63 8.83 -13.99 -0.75
N CYS A 64 9.15 -12.69 -0.85
CA CYS A 64 10.01 -12.16 -1.90
C CYS A 64 11.44 -12.73 -1.81
N PHE A 65 11.99 -12.87 -0.61
CA PHE A 65 13.31 -13.46 -0.39
C PHE A 65 13.35 -14.96 -0.71
N ILE A 66 12.36 -15.74 -0.26
CA ILE A 66 12.20 -17.16 -0.62
C ILE A 66 12.14 -17.32 -2.14
N ARG A 67 11.33 -16.48 -2.79
CA ARG A 67 11.20 -16.46 -4.26
C ARG A 67 12.53 -16.16 -4.94
N PHE A 68 13.33 -15.24 -4.39
CA PHE A 68 14.66 -14.92 -4.90
C PHE A 68 15.62 -16.11 -4.81
N ILE A 69 15.62 -16.86 -3.71
CA ILE A 69 16.42 -18.08 -3.57
C ILE A 69 16.02 -19.11 -4.63
N ILE A 70 14.72 -19.40 -4.76
CA ILE A 70 14.20 -20.38 -5.72
C ILE A 70 14.59 -20.01 -7.15
N TYR A 71 14.47 -18.72 -7.53
CA TYR A 71 14.84 -18.29 -8.87
C TYR A 71 16.34 -18.24 -9.09
N SER A 72 17.14 -17.94 -8.07
CA SER A 72 18.60 -17.93 -8.18
C SER A 72 19.15 -19.32 -8.53
N ILE A 73 18.49 -20.38 -8.06
CA ILE A 73 18.79 -21.77 -8.44
C ILE A 73 18.36 -22.07 -9.88
N LYS A 74 17.19 -21.55 -10.31
CA LYS A 74 16.62 -21.85 -11.63
C LYS A 74 17.26 -21.07 -12.79
N TYR A 75 17.67 -19.84 -12.53
CA TYR A 75 18.21 -18.92 -13.53
C TYR A 75 19.65 -18.54 -13.14
N ASN A 76 19.92 -17.26 -12.93
CA ASN A 76 21.15 -16.75 -12.34
C ASN A 76 20.80 -15.67 -11.32
N ILE A 77 21.76 -15.31 -10.45
CA ILE A 77 21.54 -14.34 -9.35
C ILE A 77 21.03 -12.99 -9.90
N PHE A 78 21.66 -12.46 -10.97
CA PHE A 78 21.28 -11.15 -11.53
C PHE A 78 19.88 -11.11 -12.15
N THR A 79 19.49 -12.12 -12.93
CA THR A 79 18.14 -12.17 -13.53
C THR A 79 17.08 -12.41 -12.45
N SER A 80 17.40 -13.24 -11.46
CA SER A 80 16.52 -13.53 -10.33
C SER A 80 16.27 -12.28 -9.49
N PHE A 81 17.33 -11.50 -9.24
CA PHE A 81 17.22 -10.21 -8.57
C PHE A 81 16.30 -9.27 -9.35
N LYS A 82 16.49 -9.14 -10.67
CA LYS A 82 15.61 -8.30 -11.51
C LYS A 82 14.16 -8.74 -11.46
N ILE A 83 13.87 -10.03 -11.59
CA ILE A 83 12.49 -10.57 -11.55
C ILE A 83 11.85 -10.31 -10.18
N CYS A 84 12.59 -10.54 -9.10
CA CYS A 84 12.09 -10.32 -7.74
C CYS A 84 11.88 -8.84 -7.45
N ALA A 85 12.82 -7.97 -7.86
CA ALA A 85 12.69 -6.52 -7.73
C ALA A 85 11.44 -5.98 -8.45
N ILE A 86 11.12 -6.50 -9.65
CA ILE A 86 9.92 -6.12 -10.40
C ILE A 86 8.64 -6.49 -9.62
N GLY A 87 8.59 -7.70 -9.05
CA GLY A 87 7.48 -8.13 -8.21
C GLY A 87 7.37 -7.31 -6.92
N PHE A 88 8.50 -7.05 -6.28
CA PHE A 88 8.59 -6.26 -5.05
C PHE A 88 8.12 -4.81 -5.24
N ILE A 89 8.58 -4.13 -6.29
CA ILE A 89 8.09 -2.78 -6.63
C ILE A 89 6.57 -2.77 -6.83
N SER A 90 6.04 -3.79 -7.53
CA SER A 90 4.59 -3.91 -7.71
C SER A 90 3.86 -4.15 -6.39
N CYS A 91 4.44 -4.93 -5.47
CA CYS A 91 3.91 -5.14 -4.13
C CYS A 91 3.92 -3.87 -3.28
N ILE A 92 4.96 -3.03 -3.38
CA ILE A 92 5.03 -1.74 -2.66
C ILE A 92 3.84 -0.84 -3.06
N LEU A 93 3.47 -0.81 -4.34
CA LEU A 93 2.32 -0.03 -4.79
C LEU A 93 1.03 -0.48 -4.09
N TRP A 94 0.84 -1.79 -3.92
CA TRP A 94 -0.30 -2.33 -3.18
C TRP A 94 -0.18 -2.14 -1.67
N ALA A 95 1.02 -2.14 -1.10
CA ALA A 95 1.25 -1.84 0.31
C ALA A 95 0.85 -0.38 0.63
N MET A 96 1.12 0.57 -0.27
CA MET A 96 0.64 1.94 -0.15
C MET A 96 -0.90 1.98 -0.15
N ALA A 97 -1.54 1.26 -1.08
CA ALA A 97 -3.00 1.17 -1.14
C ALA A 97 -3.61 0.50 0.11
N LEU A 98 -2.92 -0.47 0.71
CA LEU A 98 -3.32 -1.11 1.97
C LEU A 98 -3.30 -0.10 3.12
N ASN A 99 -2.20 0.66 3.26
CA ASN A 99 -2.07 1.69 4.30
C ASN A 99 -3.17 2.77 4.16
N ASP A 100 -3.45 3.23 2.94
CA ASP A 100 -4.53 4.18 2.68
C ASP A 100 -5.91 3.60 3.06
N CYS A 101 -6.15 2.34 2.69
CA CYS A 101 -7.41 1.64 2.98
C CYS A 101 -7.64 1.51 4.49
N ILE A 102 -6.62 1.12 5.24
CA ILE A 102 -6.66 0.99 6.69
C ILE A 102 -6.86 2.36 7.35
N GLY A 103 -6.11 3.37 6.92
CA GLY A 103 -6.23 4.72 7.48
C GLY A 103 -7.63 5.32 7.31
N ILE A 104 -8.31 5.00 6.21
CA ILE A 104 -9.69 5.44 5.95
C ILE A 104 -10.71 4.57 6.70
N TYR A 105 -10.53 3.25 6.71
CA TYR A 105 -11.44 2.32 7.41
C TYR A 105 -11.19 2.20 8.90
N TYR A 106 -10.15 2.84 9.46
CA TYR A 106 -9.79 2.82 10.87
C TYR A 106 -10.97 2.66 11.84
N PRO A 107 -12.00 3.52 11.81
CA PRO A 107 -13.08 3.44 12.79
C PRO A 107 -13.96 2.18 12.62
N ASN A 108 -13.98 1.59 11.43
CA ASN A 108 -14.76 0.40 11.07
C ASN A 108 -13.97 -0.91 11.19
N LEU A 109 -12.64 -0.88 11.36
CA LEU A 109 -11.84 -2.10 11.52
C LEU A 109 -12.28 -2.91 12.75
N ALA A 110 -12.70 -2.23 13.82
CA ALA A 110 -13.17 -2.85 15.06
C ALA A 110 -14.45 -3.71 14.89
N LEU A 111 -15.19 -3.54 13.79
CA LEU A 111 -16.46 -4.23 13.55
C LEU A 111 -16.28 -5.68 13.09
N HIS A 112 -15.06 -6.09 12.74
CA HIS A 112 -14.79 -7.47 12.31
C HIS A 112 -13.65 -8.10 13.13
N PRO A 113 -13.82 -9.31 13.69
CA PRO A 113 -12.84 -9.92 14.59
C PRO A 113 -11.47 -10.14 13.94
N LEU A 114 -11.44 -10.55 12.66
CA LEU A 114 -10.20 -10.78 11.89
C LEU A 114 -9.45 -9.49 11.49
N LEU A 115 -9.93 -8.31 11.88
CA LEU A 115 -9.24 -7.04 11.65
C LEU A 115 -8.77 -6.40 12.96
N ARG A 116 -8.94 -7.10 14.09
CA ARG A 116 -8.71 -6.53 15.42
C ARG A 116 -7.23 -6.23 15.68
N ASN A 117 -6.32 -7.05 15.16
CA ASN A 117 -4.89 -6.80 15.27
C ASN A 117 -4.46 -5.56 14.47
N ALA A 118 -4.90 -5.45 13.20
CA ALA A 118 -4.69 -4.24 12.41
C ALA A 118 -5.31 -2.98 13.04
N TYR A 119 -6.49 -3.10 13.65
CA TYR A 119 -7.11 -2.00 14.38
C TYR A 119 -6.27 -1.52 15.57
N ARG A 120 -5.76 -2.45 16.39
CA ARG A 120 -4.91 -2.13 17.55
C ARG A 120 -3.61 -1.43 17.14
N GLU A 121 -2.96 -1.93 16.09
CA GLU A 121 -1.75 -1.30 15.54
C GLU A 121 -2.01 0.12 15.05
N GLU A 122 -3.12 0.34 14.34
CA GLU A 122 -3.50 1.67 13.85
C GLU A 122 -3.83 2.65 15.00
N ILE A 123 -4.38 2.17 16.13
CA ILE A 123 -4.53 3.00 17.34
C ILE A 123 -3.16 3.46 17.83
N MET A 124 -2.23 2.52 18.05
CA MET A 124 -0.88 2.84 18.54
C MET A 124 -0.15 3.79 17.60
N TYR A 125 -0.25 3.57 16.29
CA TYR A 125 0.33 4.46 15.28
C TYR A 125 -0.22 5.89 15.39
N ARG A 126 -1.54 6.05 15.60
CA ARG A 126 -2.17 7.36 15.74
C ARG A 126 -1.80 8.06 17.05
N GLU A 127 -1.71 7.33 18.15
CA GLU A 127 -1.26 7.89 19.43
C GLU A 127 0.16 8.44 19.33
N VAL A 128 1.08 7.68 18.72
CA VAL A 128 2.45 8.12 18.46
C VAL A 128 2.47 9.31 17.50
N ALA A 129 1.64 9.31 16.45
CA ALA A 129 1.56 10.42 15.51
C ALA A 129 1.04 11.71 16.18
N LEU A 130 0.08 11.60 17.09
CA LEU A 130 -0.44 12.72 17.89
C LEU A 130 0.62 13.26 18.84
N ALA A 131 1.35 12.39 19.54
CA ALA A 131 2.45 12.79 20.41
C ALA A 131 3.53 13.59 19.64
N ARG A 132 3.97 13.06 18.49
CA ARG A 132 4.93 13.75 17.60
C ARG A 132 4.39 15.06 17.03
N ALA A 133 3.09 15.15 16.75
CA ALA A 133 2.48 16.39 16.30
C ALA A 133 2.49 17.45 17.42
N GLY A 134 2.24 17.04 18.67
CA GLY A 134 2.36 17.88 19.85
C GLY A 134 3.79 18.39 20.06
N GLU A 135 4.79 17.51 19.95
CA GLU A 135 6.21 17.89 20.02
C GLU A 135 6.59 18.92 18.94
N ARG A 136 6.18 18.70 17.68
CA ARG A 136 6.44 19.66 16.59
C ARG A 136 5.79 21.01 16.83
N LEU A 137 4.57 21.02 17.37
CA LEU A 137 3.87 22.26 17.71
C LEU A 137 4.60 22.99 18.84
N LEU A 138 5.05 22.27 19.87
CA LEU A 138 5.86 22.82 20.95
C LEU A 138 7.18 23.39 20.41
N ASP A 139 7.89 22.65 19.56
CA ASP A 139 9.12 23.11 18.91
C ASP A 139 8.91 24.37 18.09
N ASP A 140 7.80 24.45 17.32
CA ASP A 140 7.47 25.63 16.52
C ASP A 140 7.11 26.83 17.40
N LEU A 141 6.40 26.62 18.53
CA LEU A 141 6.14 27.68 19.52
C LEU A 141 7.44 28.17 20.17
N VAL A 142 8.33 27.25 20.58
CA VAL A 142 9.63 27.59 21.15
C VAL A 142 10.47 28.37 20.13
N LYS A 143 10.47 27.97 18.86
CA LYS A 143 11.11 28.73 17.78
C LYS A 143 10.52 30.13 17.65
N GLN A 144 9.20 30.29 17.64
CA GLN A 144 8.56 31.61 17.55
C GLN A 144 8.89 32.52 18.75
N THR A 145 9.08 31.94 19.94
CA THR A 145 9.48 32.70 21.15
C THR A 145 10.96 33.09 21.17
N ASN A 146 11.82 32.37 20.44
CA ASN A 146 13.23 32.70 20.32
C ASN A 146 13.46 33.81 19.29
N THR A 147 14.04 34.94 19.72
CA THR A 147 14.35 36.10 18.88
C THR A 147 15.34 35.79 17.73
N ASN A 148 16.08 34.68 17.78
CA ASN A 148 17.02 34.22 16.76
C ASN A 148 16.57 32.89 16.11
N SER A 149 15.37 32.88 15.53
CA SER A 149 14.65 31.65 15.14
C SER A 149 15.13 30.90 13.88
N TYR A 150 16.16 31.39 13.16
CA TYR A 150 16.60 30.80 11.89
C TYR A 150 18.05 30.29 11.98
N PRO A 151 18.29 28.97 12.12
CA PRO A 151 19.64 28.44 12.32
C PRO A 151 20.51 28.44 11.05
N PHE A 152 19.94 28.61 9.86
CA PHE A 152 20.69 28.63 8.61
C PHE A 152 19.98 29.46 7.53
N ASP A 153 20.57 30.59 7.15
CA ASP A 153 20.06 31.49 6.12
C ASP A 153 21.08 31.60 4.99
N TRP A 154 20.76 31.06 3.82
CA TRP A 154 21.57 31.18 2.62
C TRP A 154 21.28 32.47 1.84
N ILE A 155 20.20 33.18 2.17
CA ILE A 155 19.73 34.38 1.51
C ILE A 155 20.34 35.62 2.16
N THR A 156 20.38 35.70 3.50
CA THR A 156 21.01 36.82 4.22
C THR A 156 22.47 37.08 3.77
N PRO A 157 23.34 36.07 3.59
CA PRO A 157 24.70 36.30 3.09
C PRO A 157 24.77 36.78 1.63
N ILE A 158 23.75 36.49 0.82
CA ILE A 158 23.65 36.98 -0.57
C ILE A 158 23.24 38.45 -0.56
N PHE A 159 22.22 38.80 0.23
CA PHE A 159 21.73 40.17 0.33
C PHE A 159 22.69 41.09 1.10
N GLY A 160 23.48 40.56 2.02
CA GLY A 160 24.54 41.28 2.74
C GLY A 160 25.78 41.61 1.88
N LYS A 161 25.89 41.09 0.66
CA LYS A 161 26.97 41.45 -0.29
C LYS A 161 26.64 42.66 -1.16
N PHE A 162 25.40 43.16 -1.13
CA PHE A 162 25.02 44.33 -1.92
C PHE A 162 25.52 45.64 -1.28
N PRO A 163 26.00 46.61 -2.07
CA PRO A 163 26.38 47.93 -1.56
C PRO A 163 25.21 48.65 -0.87
N SER A 164 25.50 49.41 0.18
CA SER A 164 24.49 50.18 0.93
C SER A 164 23.72 51.19 0.06
N THR A 165 24.28 51.62 -1.07
CA THR A 165 23.64 52.52 -2.04
C THR A 165 22.37 51.93 -2.69
N ILE A 166 22.26 50.59 -2.79
CA ILE A 166 21.12 49.90 -3.41
C ILE A 166 20.20 49.21 -2.39
N SER A 167 20.49 49.37 -1.09
CA SER A 167 19.72 48.80 0.03
C SER A 167 18.21 49.09 -0.05
N HIS A 168 17.83 50.30 -0.47
CA HIS A 168 16.42 50.70 -0.59
C HIS A 168 15.61 49.84 -1.59
N ILE A 169 16.26 49.19 -2.55
CA ILE A 169 15.64 48.27 -3.53
C ILE A 169 15.77 46.83 -3.05
N THR A 170 16.93 46.46 -2.49
CA THR A 170 17.22 45.07 -2.13
C THR A 170 16.50 44.62 -0.85
N ASP A 171 16.26 45.51 0.10
CA ASP A 171 15.63 45.18 1.40
C ASP A 171 14.15 44.79 1.26
N PRO A 172 13.31 45.51 0.48
CA PRO A 172 11.94 45.07 0.18
C PRO A 172 11.89 43.72 -0.54
N ILE A 173 12.81 43.48 -1.48
CA ILE A 173 12.91 42.20 -2.22
C ILE A 173 13.30 41.07 -1.26
N TYR A 174 14.25 41.31 -0.37
CA TYR A 174 14.66 40.36 0.66
C TYR A 174 13.48 39.98 1.58
N VAL A 175 12.73 40.97 2.07
CA VAL A 175 11.55 40.74 2.92
C VAL A 175 10.47 39.97 2.17
N PHE A 176 10.19 40.33 0.92
CA PHE A 176 9.22 39.64 0.06
C PHE A 176 9.60 38.18 -0.20
N ILE A 177 10.86 37.93 -0.57
CA ILE A 177 11.36 36.57 -0.80
C ILE A 177 11.22 35.74 0.47
N ARG A 178 11.66 36.30 1.61
CA ARG A 178 11.73 35.59 2.88
C ARG A 178 10.35 35.27 3.46
N ARG A 179 9.45 36.24 3.47
CA ARG A 179 8.14 36.12 4.11
C ARG A 179 7.10 35.56 3.15
N ASP A 180 6.93 36.17 1.99
CA ASP A 180 5.74 35.97 1.18
C ASP A 180 5.98 34.91 0.08
N PHE A 181 7.15 34.92 -0.58
CA PHE A 181 7.43 34.02 -1.71
C PHE A 181 7.60 32.55 -1.29
N PHE A 182 8.42 32.27 -0.26
CA PHE A 182 8.59 30.88 0.20
C PHE A 182 7.32 30.29 0.78
N GLU A 183 6.56 31.07 1.54
CA GLU A 183 5.27 30.63 2.06
C GLU A 183 4.29 30.36 0.92
N THR A 184 4.22 31.26 -0.08
CA THR A 184 3.38 31.07 -1.27
C THR A 184 3.77 29.82 -2.05
N ILE A 185 5.06 29.57 -2.29
CA ILE A 185 5.53 28.34 -2.97
C ILE A 185 5.18 27.12 -2.14
N LYS A 186 5.45 27.14 -0.83
CA LYS A 186 5.16 26.02 0.07
C LYS A 186 3.66 25.72 0.08
N GLN A 187 2.82 26.74 0.10
CA GLN A 187 1.37 26.62 0.06
C GLN A 187 0.88 26.12 -1.31
N PHE A 188 1.43 26.65 -2.40
CA PHE A 188 1.13 26.21 -3.76
C PHE A 188 1.50 24.73 -3.97
N TYR A 189 2.68 24.31 -3.51
CA TYR A 189 3.12 22.92 -3.53
C TYR A 189 2.16 22.03 -2.72
N LYS A 190 1.85 22.41 -1.48
CA LYS A 190 0.96 21.62 -0.60
C LYS A 190 -0.46 21.50 -1.14
N THR A 191 -1.01 22.57 -1.72
CA THR A 191 -2.43 22.67 -2.09
C THR A 191 -2.71 22.21 -3.51
N ASN A 192 -1.78 22.42 -4.45
CA ASN A 192 -1.99 22.09 -5.86
C ASN A 192 -1.11 20.92 -6.30
N LEU A 193 0.21 21.01 -6.11
CA LEU A 193 1.13 20.05 -6.72
C LEU A 193 1.09 18.69 -6.02
N ARG A 194 1.01 18.67 -4.68
CA ARG A 194 1.05 17.45 -3.86
C ARG A 194 -0.01 16.43 -4.28
N HIS A 195 -1.21 16.88 -4.63
CA HIS A 195 -2.30 16.00 -5.06
C HIS A 195 -2.09 15.43 -6.48
N LEU A 196 -1.34 16.14 -7.33
CA LEU A 196 -1.07 15.72 -8.71
C LEU A 196 0.17 14.82 -8.83
N VAL A 197 1.05 14.78 -7.83
CA VAL A 197 2.29 13.98 -7.86
C VAL A 197 2.03 12.53 -8.22
N SER A 198 0.98 11.90 -7.67
CA SER A 198 0.65 10.50 -7.97
C SER A 198 0.34 10.28 -9.46
N ILE A 199 -0.43 11.20 -10.08
CA ILE A 199 -0.75 11.15 -11.51
C ILE A 199 0.50 11.41 -12.35
N PHE A 200 1.35 12.37 -11.95
CA PHE A 200 2.60 12.64 -12.66
C PHE A 200 3.55 11.44 -12.62
N VAL A 201 3.66 10.75 -11.48
CA VAL A 201 4.47 9.52 -11.37
C VAL A 201 3.89 8.43 -12.28
N TYR A 202 2.57 8.23 -12.28
CA TYR A 202 1.92 7.29 -13.19
C TYR A 202 2.21 7.61 -14.67
N VAL A 203 1.97 8.86 -15.10
CA VAL A 203 2.21 9.28 -16.49
C VAL A 203 3.68 9.14 -16.86
N GLY A 204 4.59 9.62 -16.01
CA GLY A 204 6.03 9.56 -16.23
C GLY A 204 6.56 8.13 -16.32
N CYS A 205 6.25 7.28 -15.34
CA CYS A 205 6.79 5.92 -15.27
C CYS A 205 6.08 4.95 -16.23
N VAL A 206 4.74 4.99 -16.30
CA VAL A 206 3.94 3.97 -17.01
C VAL A 206 3.64 4.36 -18.45
N ARG A 207 3.36 5.63 -18.73
CA ARG A 207 2.93 6.10 -20.07
C ARG A 207 4.12 6.54 -20.91
N VAL A 208 4.90 7.52 -20.43
CA VAL A 208 6.08 8.05 -21.12
C VAL A 208 7.23 7.05 -21.04
N GLY A 209 7.52 6.54 -19.84
CA GLY A 209 8.59 5.60 -19.53
C GLY A 209 8.36 4.15 -19.99
N LYS A 210 7.39 3.88 -20.87
CA LYS A 210 6.97 2.51 -21.26
C LYS A 210 8.11 1.61 -21.77
N LYS A 211 9.18 2.21 -22.31
CA LYS A 211 10.38 1.51 -22.82
C LYS A 211 11.21 0.90 -21.68
N TYR A 212 11.26 1.56 -20.53
CA TYR A 212 12.09 1.16 -19.39
C TYR A 212 11.29 0.44 -18.30
N CYS A 213 9.98 0.65 -18.24
CA CYS A 213 9.11 0.05 -17.23
C CYS A 213 8.59 -1.35 -17.67
N PRO A 214 8.94 -2.43 -16.94
CA PRO A 214 8.45 -3.78 -17.20
C PRO A 214 6.93 -3.85 -17.21
N TYR A 215 6.38 -4.71 -18.08
CA TYR A 215 4.94 -4.86 -18.24
C TYR A 215 4.22 -5.16 -16.92
N HIS A 216 4.82 -5.97 -16.05
CA HIS A 216 4.26 -6.33 -14.74
C HIS A 216 3.98 -5.10 -13.86
N ILE A 217 4.95 -4.19 -13.74
CA ILE A 217 4.79 -2.93 -13.00
C ILE A 217 3.74 -2.06 -13.67
N ARG A 218 3.80 -1.91 -14.99
CA ARG A 218 2.81 -1.10 -15.73
C ARG A 218 1.38 -1.57 -15.48
N TRP A 219 1.15 -2.88 -15.49
CA TRP A 219 -0.15 -3.47 -15.26
C TRP A 219 -0.67 -3.18 -13.84
N HIS A 220 0.10 -3.50 -12.80
CA HIS A 220 -0.34 -3.27 -11.42
C HIS A 220 -0.50 -1.79 -11.09
N PHE A 221 0.40 -0.93 -11.58
CA PHE A 221 0.29 0.51 -11.38
C PHE A 221 -0.99 1.04 -12.03
N THR A 222 -1.24 0.70 -13.29
CA THR A 222 -2.47 1.12 -13.99
C THR A 222 -3.72 0.61 -13.28
N PHE A 223 -3.68 -0.64 -12.78
CA PHE A 223 -4.78 -1.21 -11.99
C PHE A 223 -5.05 -0.37 -10.75
N ILE A 224 -4.02 -0.06 -9.95
CA ILE A 224 -4.16 0.77 -8.74
C ILE A 224 -4.67 2.16 -9.08
N THR A 225 -4.20 2.79 -10.16
CA THR A 225 -4.68 4.10 -10.59
C THR A 225 -6.18 4.09 -10.91
N LEU A 226 -6.66 3.07 -11.62
CA LEU A 226 -8.10 2.90 -11.89
C LEU A 226 -8.87 2.59 -10.61
N TYR A 227 -8.36 1.68 -9.78
CA TYR A 227 -8.93 1.34 -8.48
C TYR A 227 -9.09 2.59 -7.60
N ASN A 228 -8.06 3.43 -7.48
CA ASN A 228 -8.08 4.68 -6.71
C ASN A 228 -9.04 5.73 -7.26
N THR A 229 -9.49 5.59 -8.52
CA THR A 229 -10.54 6.46 -9.08
C THR A 229 -11.92 6.06 -8.55
N PHE A 230 -12.17 4.77 -8.31
CA PHE A 230 -13.45 4.27 -7.82
C PHE A 230 -13.55 4.23 -6.28
N MET A 231 -12.45 3.98 -5.59
CA MET A 231 -12.47 3.79 -4.14
C MET A 231 -12.98 4.97 -3.30
N PRO A 232 -12.74 6.25 -3.65
CA PRO A 232 -13.28 7.37 -2.87
C PRO A 232 -14.80 7.32 -2.71
N TYR A 233 -15.53 6.87 -3.74
CA TYR A 233 -16.99 6.71 -3.68
C TYR A 233 -17.41 5.62 -2.69
N ILE A 234 -16.71 4.49 -2.73
CA ILE A 234 -16.92 3.35 -1.82
C ILE A 234 -16.63 3.74 -0.37
N PHE A 235 -15.51 4.42 -0.13
CA PHE A 235 -15.15 4.93 1.19
C PHE A 235 -16.21 5.90 1.72
N SER A 236 -16.68 6.81 0.87
CA SER A 236 -17.74 7.77 1.21
C SER A 236 -19.06 7.08 1.56
N CYS A 237 -19.42 6.01 0.85
CA CYS A 237 -20.59 5.20 1.19
C CYS A 237 -20.43 4.53 2.56
N THR A 238 -19.29 3.89 2.81
CA THR A 238 -19.04 3.19 4.09
C THR A 238 -19.01 4.15 5.27
N MET A 239 -18.45 5.34 5.11
CA MET A 239 -18.43 6.36 6.18
C MET A 239 -19.81 6.95 6.45
N ARG A 240 -20.64 7.15 5.41
CA ARG A 240 -22.05 7.55 5.58
C ARG A 240 -22.88 6.46 6.24
N ALA A 241 -22.65 5.21 5.87
CA ALA A 241 -23.25 4.02 6.46
C ALA A 241 -22.95 3.96 7.98
N ARG A 242 -21.69 4.19 8.36
CA ARG A 242 -21.28 4.34 9.76
C ARG A 242 -21.99 5.50 10.46
N GLN A 243 -22.09 6.67 9.82
CA GLN A 243 -22.79 7.81 10.42
C GLN A 243 -24.28 7.50 10.67
N PHE A 244 -24.94 6.80 9.76
CA PHE A 244 -26.32 6.36 9.93
C PHE A 244 -26.47 5.43 11.14
N LEU A 245 -25.55 4.47 11.31
CA LEU A 245 -25.50 3.59 12.49
C LEU A 245 -25.46 4.38 13.81
N TYR A 246 -24.46 5.27 13.98
CA TYR A 246 -24.26 5.94 15.28
C TYR A 246 -25.15 7.15 15.52
N LYS A 247 -25.63 7.83 14.48
CA LYS A 247 -26.45 9.04 14.63
C LYS A 247 -27.95 8.80 14.51
N VAL A 248 -28.36 7.66 13.96
CA VAL A 248 -29.78 7.36 13.72
C VAL A 248 -30.19 6.06 14.41
N LEU A 249 -29.59 4.92 14.05
CA LEU A 249 -30.06 3.61 14.53
C LEU A 249 -29.88 3.43 16.04
N ILE A 250 -28.67 3.68 16.56
CA ILE A 250 -28.38 3.53 18.00
C ILE A 250 -29.21 4.53 18.84
N PRO A 251 -29.26 5.84 18.52
CA PRO A 251 -30.08 6.79 19.28
C PRO A 251 -31.58 6.51 19.23
N GLN A 252 -32.10 5.96 18.12
CA GLN A 252 -33.51 5.56 17.99
C GLN A 252 -33.83 4.20 18.62
N GLN A 253 -32.87 3.57 19.32
CA GLN A 253 -33.03 2.25 19.94
C GLN A 253 -33.40 1.12 18.96
N ARG A 254 -33.03 1.27 17.67
CA ARG A 254 -33.23 0.27 16.62
C ARG A 254 -32.05 -0.71 16.59
N PHE A 255 -31.88 -1.46 17.68
CA PHE A 255 -30.66 -2.25 17.93
C PHE A 255 -30.47 -3.41 16.94
N GLU A 256 -31.53 -4.10 16.53
CA GLU A 256 -31.44 -5.20 15.56
C GLU A 256 -30.93 -4.71 14.20
N GLU A 257 -31.42 -3.57 13.73
CA GLU A 257 -30.93 -2.95 12.50
C GLU A 257 -29.50 -2.43 12.65
N ALA A 258 -29.15 -1.91 13.83
CA ALA A 258 -27.80 -1.46 14.14
C ALA A 258 -26.79 -2.63 14.06
N GLU A 259 -27.11 -3.77 14.66
CA GLU A 259 -26.27 -4.98 14.64
C GLU A 259 -26.08 -5.51 13.21
N ASN A 260 -27.18 -5.61 12.44
CA ASN A 260 -27.12 -5.99 11.04
C ASN A 260 -26.22 -5.04 10.23
N MET A 261 -26.33 -3.74 10.47
CA MET A 261 -25.53 -2.72 9.80
C MET A 261 -24.04 -2.83 10.17
N GLU A 262 -23.72 -3.08 11.43
CA GLU A 262 -22.35 -3.33 11.89
C GLU A 262 -21.75 -4.55 11.19
N LEU A 263 -22.49 -5.65 11.10
CA LEU A 263 -22.06 -6.86 10.42
C LEU A 263 -21.79 -6.60 8.93
N TYR A 264 -22.67 -5.88 8.23
CA TYR A 264 -22.46 -5.55 6.82
C TYR A 264 -21.24 -4.65 6.59
N ILE A 265 -21.04 -3.63 7.43
CA ILE A 265 -19.87 -2.76 7.35
C ILE A 265 -18.59 -3.56 7.66
N GLY A 266 -18.59 -4.35 8.72
CA GLY A 266 -17.44 -5.19 9.10
C GLY A 266 -17.07 -6.19 8.00
N ALA A 267 -18.05 -6.89 7.43
CA ALA A 267 -17.86 -7.81 6.32
C ALA A 267 -17.31 -7.11 5.07
N TRP A 268 -17.83 -5.94 4.72
CA TRP A 268 -17.34 -5.16 3.58
C TRP A 268 -15.87 -4.77 3.74
N VAL A 269 -15.52 -4.21 4.91
CA VAL A 269 -14.14 -3.78 5.20
C VAL A 269 -13.19 -4.98 5.17
N PHE A 270 -13.60 -6.12 5.72
CA PHE A 270 -12.83 -7.35 5.69
C PHE A 270 -12.58 -7.86 4.26
N VAL A 271 -13.62 -7.94 3.43
CA VAL A 271 -13.51 -8.35 2.02
C VAL A 271 -12.56 -7.43 1.26
N HIS A 272 -12.67 -6.12 1.49
CA HIS A 272 -11.86 -5.14 0.78
C HIS A 272 -10.38 -5.18 1.18
N ILE A 273 -10.08 -5.27 2.48
CA ILE A 273 -8.69 -5.42 2.96
C ILE A 273 -8.10 -6.74 2.46
N SER A 274 -8.86 -7.83 2.55
CA SER A 274 -8.44 -9.14 2.05
C SER A 274 -8.14 -9.11 0.55
N PHE A 275 -8.94 -8.38 -0.24
CA PHE A 275 -8.69 -8.17 -1.67
C PHE A 275 -7.32 -7.50 -1.92
N ILE A 276 -6.99 -6.44 -1.18
CA ILE A 276 -5.71 -5.75 -1.31
C ILE A 276 -4.55 -6.66 -0.89
N MET A 277 -4.71 -7.40 0.21
CA MET A 277 -3.71 -8.37 0.68
C MET A 277 -3.46 -9.48 -0.37
N ILE A 278 -4.51 -10.00 -1.01
CA ILE A 278 -4.39 -10.96 -2.11
C ILE A 278 -3.70 -10.31 -3.32
N ALA A 279 -3.99 -9.05 -3.64
CA ALA A 279 -3.33 -8.33 -4.71
C ALA A 279 -1.81 -8.16 -4.45
N MET A 280 -1.40 -7.91 -3.20
CA MET A 280 0.01 -7.90 -2.79
C MET A 280 0.69 -9.25 -3.02
N ILE A 281 0.03 -10.35 -2.62
CA ILE A 281 0.52 -11.72 -2.84
C ILE A 281 0.69 -11.99 -4.33
N HIS A 282 -0.31 -11.65 -5.15
CA HIS A 282 -0.23 -11.78 -6.61
C HIS A 282 0.94 -10.98 -7.18
N ALA A 283 1.14 -9.73 -6.75
CA ALA A 283 2.24 -8.90 -7.20
C ALA A 283 3.62 -9.52 -6.88
N ILE A 284 3.80 -10.08 -5.67
CA ILE A 284 5.03 -10.75 -5.25
C ILE A 284 5.32 -12.00 -6.05
N PHE A 285 4.32 -12.79 -6.41
CA PHE A 285 4.52 -13.98 -7.25
C PHE A 285 4.58 -13.64 -8.75
N SER A 286 4.68 -12.35 -9.09
CA SER A 286 4.54 -11.82 -10.45
C SER A 286 3.35 -12.37 -11.19
N GLN A 287 2.20 -12.51 -10.51
CA GLN A 287 0.93 -12.94 -11.08
C GLN A 287 -0.01 -11.76 -11.23
N TYR A 288 -0.88 -11.88 -12.21
CA TYR A 288 -1.98 -10.97 -12.45
C TYR A 288 -3.25 -11.55 -11.82
N PHE A 289 -4.27 -10.71 -11.66
CA PHE A 289 -5.59 -11.14 -11.23
C PHE A 289 -6.64 -10.49 -12.12
N TYR A 290 -7.82 -11.09 -12.14
CA TYR A 290 -8.88 -10.70 -13.04
C TYR A 290 -10.07 -10.17 -12.25
N ILE A 291 -10.44 -8.92 -12.52
CA ILE A 291 -11.69 -8.32 -12.09
C ILE A 291 -12.42 -7.82 -13.35
N PRO A 292 -13.68 -8.25 -13.57
CA PRO A 292 -14.49 -7.76 -14.68
C PRO A 292 -14.46 -6.24 -14.77
N PHE A 293 -14.52 -5.70 -15.99
CA PHE A 293 -14.44 -4.27 -16.28
C PHE A 293 -13.09 -3.58 -15.94
N LEU A 294 -12.55 -3.74 -14.73
CA LEU A 294 -11.27 -3.14 -14.33
C LEU A 294 -10.10 -3.73 -15.11
N THR A 295 -9.96 -5.05 -15.15
CA THR A 295 -8.86 -5.69 -15.89
C THR A 295 -8.89 -5.32 -17.37
N TYR A 296 -10.07 -5.29 -17.99
CA TYR A 296 -10.25 -4.86 -19.37
C TYR A 296 -9.80 -3.40 -19.61
N SER A 297 -10.14 -2.51 -18.67
CA SER A 297 -9.73 -1.10 -18.71
C SER A 297 -8.21 -0.96 -18.57
N VAL A 298 -7.58 -1.77 -17.71
CA VAL A 298 -6.11 -1.85 -17.59
C VAL A 298 -5.48 -2.32 -18.89
N GLU A 299 -6.00 -3.39 -19.51
CA GLU A 299 -5.45 -3.93 -20.76
C GLU A 299 -5.52 -2.92 -21.91
N LEU A 300 -6.58 -2.11 -21.98
CA LEU A 300 -6.70 -1.03 -22.96
C LEU A 300 -5.64 0.07 -22.76
N HIS A 301 -5.26 0.36 -21.51
CA HIS A 301 -4.26 1.38 -21.20
C HIS A 301 -2.83 0.90 -21.37
N VAL A 302 -2.55 -0.37 -21.03
CA VAL A 302 -1.18 -0.93 -21.01
C VAL A 302 -0.83 -1.63 -22.32
N GLY A 303 -1.80 -2.23 -23.00
CA GLY A 303 -1.63 -3.04 -24.20
C GLY A 303 -1.31 -4.52 -23.91
N LYS A 304 -1.00 -5.29 -24.95
CA LYS A 304 -0.71 -6.73 -24.83
C LYS A 304 0.59 -7.00 -24.10
N ARG A 305 0.57 -8.06 -23.29
CA ARG A 305 1.76 -8.58 -22.62
C ARG A 305 2.75 -9.20 -23.63
N PRO A 306 4.06 -8.91 -23.52
CA PRO A 306 5.07 -9.58 -24.32
C PRO A 306 5.32 -11.01 -23.80
N LYS A 307 4.77 -12.03 -24.49
CA LYS A 307 4.88 -13.45 -24.08
C LYS A 307 6.31 -14.00 -24.07
N THR A 308 7.21 -13.41 -24.86
CA THR A 308 8.62 -13.82 -24.97
C THR A 308 9.51 -13.28 -23.85
N SER A 309 9.06 -12.27 -23.11
CA SER A 309 9.86 -11.64 -22.06
C SER A 309 9.70 -12.37 -20.73
N ILE A 310 10.83 -12.81 -20.15
CA ILE A 310 10.86 -13.45 -18.81
C ILE A 310 10.39 -12.47 -17.73
N TYR A 311 10.60 -11.17 -17.93
CA TYR A 311 10.20 -10.10 -16.99
C TYR A 311 8.71 -9.77 -17.01
N SER A 312 7.94 -10.40 -17.91
CA SER A 312 6.50 -10.19 -18.03
C SER A 312 5.66 -11.05 -17.08
N GLY A 313 6.26 -11.96 -16.30
CA GLY A 313 5.56 -12.67 -15.23
C GLY A 313 4.48 -13.67 -15.66
N GLY A 314 3.41 -13.74 -14.88
CA GLY A 314 2.36 -14.76 -14.86
C GLY A 314 1.48 -14.87 -16.09
N TYR A 315 0.43 -15.69 -16.02
CA TYR A 315 -0.45 -15.94 -17.16
C TYR A 315 -1.60 -14.92 -17.23
N THR A 316 -2.02 -14.63 -18.46
CA THR A 316 -3.05 -13.61 -18.77
C THR A 316 -4.00 -14.14 -19.85
N ALA A 317 -4.62 -15.31 -19.62
CA ALA A 317 -5.46 -15.97 -20.63
C ALA A 317 -6.65 -15.13 -21.14
N TRP A 318 -7.08 -14.10 -20.40
CA TRP A 318 -8.07 -13.14 -20.89
C TRP A 318 -7.57 -12.33 -22.10
N GLN A 319 -6.26 -12.10 -22.23
CA GLN A 319 -5.68 -11.39 -23.37
C GLN A 319 -5.72 -12.21 -24.67
N ASP A 320 -5.75 -13.55 -24.59
CA ASP A 320 -5.78 -14.42 -25.77
C ASP A 320 -7.10 -14.29 -26.52
N ASN A 321 -8.20 -14.06 -25.78
CA ASN A 321 -9.52 -13.81 -26.36
C ASN A 321 -9.78 -12.32 -26.61
N PHE A 322 -8.84 -11.43 -26.26
CA PHE A 322 -9.08 -10.00 -26.28
C PHE A 322 -8.82 -9.40 -27.67
N ASN A 323 -9.91 -9.04 -28.36
CA ASN A 323 -9.88 -8.24 -29.58
C ASN A 323 -10.14 -6.78 -29.24
N PHE A 324 -9.09 -5.95 -29.27
CA PHE A 324 -9.14 -4.52 -28.92
C PHE A 324 -10.21 -3.72 -29.66
N PHE A 325 -10.56 -4.12 -30.87
CA PHE A 325 -11.47 -3.38 -31.76
C PHE A 325 -12.91 -3.93 -31.77
N ASN A 326 -13.18 -5.06 -31.10
CA ASN A 326 -14.52 -5.67 -31.06
C ASN A 326 -14.77 -6.29 -29.68
N ILE A 327 -15.03 -5.41 -28.70
CA ILE A 327 -15.26 -5.79 -27.32
C ILE A 327 -16.74 -6.06 -27.12
N LYS A 328 -17.10 -7.33 -26.88
CA LYS A 328 -18.47 -7.70 -26.48
C LYS A 328 -18.62 -7.57 -24.97
N LEU A 329 -19.74 -6.99 -24.52
CA LEU A 329 -20.07 -6.86 -23.10
C LEU A 329 -20.11 -8.22 -22.37
N SER A 330 -20.57 -9.28 -23.05
CA SER A 330 -20.54 -10.65 -22.53
C SER A 330 -19.15 -11.11 -22.15
N ASP A 331 -18.13 -10.69 -22.93
CA ASP A 331 -16.75 -11.11 -22.73
C ASP A 331 -16.12 -10.33 -21.57
N THR A 332 -16.47 -9.05 -21.42
CA THR A 332 -15.98 -8.19 -20.32
C THR A 332 -16.55 -8.54 -18.95
N LEU A 333 -17.76 -9.12 -18.93
CA LEU A 333 -18.46 -9.54 -17.70
C LEU A 333 -18.17 -10.99 -17.30
N ARG A 334 -17.35 -11.71 -18.08
CA ARG A 334 -16.96 -13.07 -17.71
C ARG A 334 -16.27 -13.06 -16.35
N LEU A 335 -16.76 -13.86 -15.40
CA LEU A 335 -16.27 -13.86 -14.02
C LEU A 335 -14.99 -14.67 -13.82
N TRP A 336 -14.67 -15.61 -14.73
CA TRP A 336 -13.58 -16.56 -14.50
C TRP A 336 -12.78 -16.93 -15.75
N TRP A 337 -11.45 -16.86 -15.62
CA TRP A 337 -10.47 -17.18 -16.66
C TRP A 337 -9.51 -18.32 -16.26
N GLY A 338 -9.90 -19.14 -15.29
CA GLY A 338 -9.05 -20.20 -14.76
C GLY A 338 -8.07 -19.72 -13.70
N PHE A 339 -7.61 -20.67 -12.88
CA PHE A 339 -6.73 -20.38 -11.75
C PHE A 339 -5.41 -19.74 -12.20
N LEU A 340 -5.03 -18.63 -11.57
CA LEU A 340 -3.83 -17.83 -11.88
C LEU A 340 -3.74 -17.44 -13.36
N GLY A 341 -4.87 -17.17 -14.00
CA GLY A 341 -4.91 -16.71 -15.40
C GLY A 341 -4.46 -17.76 -16.43
N LYS A 342 -4.41 -19.04 -16.07
CA LYS A 342 -3.99 -20.15 -16.95
C LYS A 342 -5.02 -20.54 -18.02
N GLY A 343 -6.18 -19.90 -18.07
CA GLY A 343 -7.24 -20.24 -19.02
C GLY A 343 -8.01 -21.50 -18.63
N THR A 344 -9.12 -21.70 -19.33
CA THR A 344 -9.98 -22.90 -19.24
C THR A 344 -9.36 -24.11 -19.96
N LYS A 345 -9.86 -25.32 -19.67
CA LYS A 345 -9.40 -26.56 -20.33
C LYS A 345 -9.41 -26.44 -21.86
N ASN A 346 -10.43 -25.81 -22.44
CA ASN A 346 -10.56 -25.62 -23.88
C ASN A 346 -9.51 -24.65 -24.44
N GLN A 347 -9.27 -23.51 -23.78
CA GLN A 347 -8.22 -22.57 -24.18
C GLN A 347 -6.82 -23.20 -24.12
N ARG A 348 -6.56 -24.03 -23.10
CA ARG A 348 -5.27 -24.74 -22.98
C ARG A 348 -5.06 -25.78 -24.08
N LYS A 349 -6.13 -26.37 -24.63
CA LYS A 349 -6.05 -27.28 -25.77
C LYS A 349 -5.74 -26.50 -27.06
N ASN A 350 -6.42 -25.39 -27.28
CA ASN A 350 -6.21 -24.54 -28.46
C ASN A 350 -4.83 -23.87 -28.51
N ASN A 351 -4.21 -23.59 -27.35
CA ASN A 351 -2.86 -23.02 -27.30
C ASN A 351 -1.74 -24.08 -27.49
N LYS A 352 -2.08 -25.37 -27.58
CA LYS A 352 -1.12 -26.48 -27.79
C LYS A 352 -1.08 -26.99 -29.24
N THR A 353 -2.10 -26.65 -30.04
CA THR A 353 -2.14 -26.78 -31.50
C THR A 353 -1.60 -25.51 -32.13
#